data_AF-G3BFE6-F1
#
_entry.id   AF-G3BFE6-F1
#
_cell.length_a   1.000
_cell.length_b   1.000
_cell.length_c   1.000
_cell.angle_alpha   90.00
_cell.angle_beta   90.00
_cell.angle_gamma   90.00
#
_symmetry.space_group_name_H-M   'P 1'
#
loop_
_entity.id
_entity.type
_entity.pdbx_description
1 polymer ?
#
loop_
_entity_poly.entity_id
_entity_poly.type
_entity_poly.pdbx_seq_one_letter_code
_entity_poly.pdbx_strand_id
1 'polypeptide(L)'
;MTSTRWKYRSSAIGALMAVSAYTNPYLRNYGLQVKTNHADVGSAVSRYWQALVHNLSSFKLVNFCLLMFFVLFNLVKWTLFGKLSDNEVSHLRDKISYTIWEFWFGFLIFLREANQIQTLDPLNTVVRHEFVKYSGFFLCIVLLKSFHVICAERAYTLSNQSHPTSTDLVQYRRLGYGVLMINFIDILLICSFFHQMYYTYCGNSILRFKDNILVAIFGFEILHSFPLVFFTGIKYTLDYYGKITFFDSESNTLTNYADWQVKKAKIISLVEFSVNLIRFGMSCTFAILFLYFYTFPFHILPSSYLSLRLLIVKARCLISLERRNIKLKKLNLPTTIDPTARCIICFDNLNSSSVDGVRCLNSCEHNFHYSCLKSWLECSDNCPVCRTKI
;
A
#
# COMPACT_ATOMS: atom_id res chain seq x y z
N MET A 1 -8.63 20.25 47.35
CA MET A 1 -7.90 21.53 47.28
C MET A 1 -6.53 21.26 46.70
N THR A 2 -6.24 21.90 45.54
CA THR A 2 -4.94 22.35 44.99
C THR A 2 -3.73 21.40 44.93
N SER A 3 -2.87 21.33 43.92
CA SER A 3 -2.79 21.72 42.50
C SER A 3 -1.33 21.42 42.08
N THR A 4 -1.09 20.90 40.87
CA THR A 4 0.14 21.09 40.03
C THR A 4 1.48 20.51 40.55
N ARG A 5 2.48 20.09 39.75
CA ARG A 5 2.90 20.47 38.41
C ARG A 5 3.93 19.44 37.86
N TRP A 6 3.87 19.21 36.55
CA TRP A 6 4.85 18.48 35.74
C TRP A 6 6.28 19.07 35.80
N LYS A 7 7.31 18.21 35.60
CA LYS A 7 8.36 18.43 34.58
C LYS A 7 9.25 17.19 34.36
N TYR A 8 9.14 16.63 33.17
CA TYR A 8 10.15 15.81 32.49
C TYR A 8 11.48 16.58 32.37
N ARG A 9 12.61 15.94 32.70
CA ARG A 9 13.92 16.25 32.10
C ARG A 9 14.64 14.94 31.77
N SER A 10 14.56 14.58 30.49
CA SER A 10 15.43 13.61 29.83
C SER A 10 16.80 14.22 29.53
N SER A 11 17.74 13.33 29.24
CA SER A 11 18.89 13.55 28.34
C SER A 11 20.08 14.34 28.89
N ALA A 12 21.13 13.61 29.28
CA ALA A 12 22.56 13.98 29.12
C ALA A 12 23.45 12.87 29.70
N ILE A 13 23.07 12.32 30.85
CA ILE A 13 23.96 11.45 31.64
C ILE A 13 24.07 10.04 31.03
N GLY A 14 23.00 9.52 30.43
CA GLY A 14 23.01 8.20 29.77
C GLY A 14 23.89 8.15 28.51
N ALA A 15 24.08 9.27 27.81
CA ALA A 15 24.89 9.33 26.59
C ALA A 15 26.40 9.38 26.89
N LEU A 16 26.81 9.96 28.02
CA LEU A 16 28.21 9.99 28.45
C LEU A 16 28.70 8.64 28.98
N MET A 17 27.84 7.88 29.67
CA MET A 17 28.19 6.56 30.21
C MET A 17 28.33 5.49 29.10
N ALA A 18 27.56 5.60 28.01
CA ALA A 18 27.64 4.65 26.90
C ALA A 18 28.94 4.78 26.07
N VAL A 19 29.50 5.98 25.96
CA VAL A 19 30.78 6.22 25.25
C VAL A 19 31.97 5.66 26.04
N SER A 20 31.87 5.58 27.37
CA SER A 20 32.90 4.97 28.21
C SER A 20 32.97 3.44 28.09
N ALA A 21 31.86 2.77 27.78
CA ALA A 21 31.76 1.30 27.83
C ALA A 21 32.28 0.59 26.56
N TYR A 22 32.47 1.30 25.45
CA TYR A 22 32.93 0.74 24.17
C TYR A 22 34.39 1.10 23.83
N THR A 23 35.22 1.33 24.84
CA THR A 23 36.68 1.31 24.66
C THR A 23 37.15 -0.15 24.63
N ASN A 24 37.09 -0.72 23.42
CA ASN A 24 37.50 -2.10 23.13
C ASN A 24 38.99 -2.32 23.52
N PRO A 25 39.39 -3.42 24.20
CA PRO A 25 40.76 -3.64 24.70
C PRO A 25 41.82 -3.97 23.64
N TYR A 26 41.52 -3.83 22.34
CA TYR A 26 42.36 -4.33 21.24
C TYR A 26 43.61 -3.51 20.92
N LEU A 27 43.84 -2.39 21.62
CA LEU A 27 45.05 -1.57 21.43
C LEU A 27 46.23 -1.97 22.33
N ARG A 28 46.09 -3.02 23.17
CA ARG A 28 47.15 -3.41 24.12
C ARG A 28 48.24 -4.32 23.53
N ASN A 29 48.11 -4.81 22.30
CA ASN A 29 49.01 -5.83 21.72
C ASN A 29 50.03 -5.33 20.69
N TYR A 30 50.10 -4.02 20.39
CA TYR A 30 51.20 -3.47 19.60
C TYR A 30 52.12 -2.70 20.53
N GLY A 31 53.23 -3.33 20.93
CA GLY A 31 54.29 -2.78 21.78
C GLY A 31 55.01 -1.58 21.15
N LEU A 32 54.30 -0.47 20.98
CA LEU A 32 54.86 0.82 20.64
C LEU A 32 55.29 1.50 21.95
N GLN A 33 56.53 1.24 22.36
CA GLN A 33 57.25 2.18 23.23
C GLN A 33 57.42 3.49 22.46
N VAL A 34 56.48 4.41 22.63
CA VAL A 34 56.63 5.78 22.14
C VAL A 34 57.63 6.48 23.05
N LYS A 35 58.91 6.55 22.62
CA LYS A 35 59.87 7.52 23.14
C LYS A 35 59.32 8.91 22.80
N THR A 36 58.78 9.61 23.78
CA THR A 36 58.20 10.95 23.59
C THR A 36 59.32 11.99 23.52
N ASN A 37 59.74 12.36 22.31
CA ASN A 37 60.38 13.65 22.08
C ASN A 37 59.30 14.74 22.18
N HIS A 38 59.55 15.76 23.01
CA HIS A 38 58.60 16.83 23.39
C HIS A 38 58.10 17.72 22.23
N ALA A 39 58.50 17.49 20.98
CA ALA A 39 58.10 18.28 19.81
C ALA A 39 56.85 17.75 19.06
N ASP A 40 56.41 16.50 19.30
CA ASP A 40 55.35 15.86 18.51
C ASP A 40 53.96 15.78 19.18
N VAL A 41 53.84 16.24 20.42
CA VAL A 41 52.57 16.16 21.17
C VAL A 41 51.52 17.11 20.58
N GLY A 42 51.93 18.29 20.11
CA GLY A 42 51.02 19.26 19.49
C GLY A 42 50.39 18.78 18.18
N SER A 43 51.15 18.04 17.36
CA SER A 43 50.65 17.50 16.09
C SER A 43 49.72 16.30 16.28
N ALA A 44 49.91 15.51 17.34
CA ALA A 44 49.03 14.41 17.71
C ALA A 44 47.71 14.90 18.31
N VAL A 45 47.75 15.91 19.19
CA VAL A 45 46.56 16.54 19.79
C VAL A 45 45.75 17.32 18.75
N SER A 46 46.40 18.03 17.82
CA SER A 46 45.72 18.69 16.69
C SER A 46 45.00 17.69 15.79
N ARG A 47 45.64 16.55 15.47
CA ARG A 47 45.00 15.50 14.66
C ARG A 47 43.82 14.84 15.38
N TYR A 48 43.95 14.60 16.69
CA TYR A 48 42.86 14.08 17.52
C TYR A 48 41.69 15.07 17.61
N TRP A 49 41.98 16.36 17.80
CA TRP A 49 40.97 17.42 17.85
C TRP A 49 40.26 17.59 16.52
N GLN A 50 40.98 17.58 15.40
CA GLN A 50 40.39 17.63 14.06
C GLN A 50 39.49 16.41 13.78
N ALA A 51 39.91 15.20 14.16
CA ALA A 51 39.09 13.99 14.03
C ALA A 51 37.83 14.03 14.92
N LEU A 52 37.94 14.57 16.14
CA LEU A 52 36.83 14.70 17.06
C LEU A 52 35.83 15.77 16.59
N VAL A 53 36.29 16.93 16.10
CA VAL A 53 35.45 17.98 15.52
C VAL A 53 34.76 17.51 14.24
N HIS A 54 35.45 16.75 13.37
CA HIS A 54 34.87 16.14 12.18
C HIS A 54 33.79 15.10 12.51
N ASN A 55 34.00 14.26 13.53
CA ASN A 55 32.99 13.31 13.99
C ASN A 55 31.81 14.01 14.68
N LEU A 56 32.05 15.09 15.43
CA LEU A 56 30.99 15.90 16.04
C LEU A 56 30.16 16.65 15.00
N SER A 57 30.79 17.22 13.97
CA SER A 57 30.10 17.92 12.88
C SER A 57 29.29 16.95 12.03
N SER A 58 29.85 15.77 11.73
CA SER A 58 29.14 14.67 11.06
C SER A 58 27.92 14.20 11.86
N PHE A 59 28.06 14.04 13.19
CA PHE A 59 26.95 13.68 14.07
C PHE A 59 25.86 14.77 14.12
N LYS A 60 26.25 16.05 14.15
CA LYS A 60 25.31 17.18 14.08
C LYS A 60 24.55 17.22 12.76
N LEU A 61 25.23 16.95 11.63
CA LEU A 61 24.60 16.95 10.31
C LEU A 61 23.61 15.79 10.15
N VAL A 62 23.96 14.58 10.57
CA VAL A 62 23.04 13.43 10.53
C VAL A 62 21.80 13.69 11.38
N ASN A 63 21.97 14.21 12.59
CA ASN A 63 20.83 14.55 13.47
C ASN A 63 19.96 15.66 12.86
N PHE A 64 20.55 16.65 12.20
CA PHE A 64 19.82 17.70 11.49
C PHE A 64 19.01 17.13 10.32
N CYS A 65 19.60 16.25 9.50
CA CYS A 65 18.90 15.57 8.41
C CYS A 65 17.74 14.71 8.93
N LEU A 66 17.93 13.95 10.01
CA LEU A 66 16.87 13.15 10.62
C LEU A 66 15.74 14.01 11.18
N LEU A 67 16.07 15.13 11.81
CA LEU A 67 15.07 16.07 12.31
C LEU A 67 14.30 16.73 11.17
N MET A 68 14.99 17.16 10.11
CA MET A 68 14.35 17.71 8.91
C MET A 68 13.43 16.69 8.24
N PHE A 69 13.88 15.45 8.09
CA PHE A 69 13.05 14.37 7.57
C PHE A 69 11.82 14.12 8.45
N PHE A 70 11.96 14.10 9.78
CA PHE A 70 10.84 13.92 10.70
C PHE A 70 9.83 15.09 10.63
N VAL A 71 10.31 16.32 10.55
CA VAL A 71 9.46 17.51 10.40
C VAL A 71 8.74 17.47 9.05
N LEU A 72 9.45 17.18 7.95
CA LEU A 72 8.87 17.04 6.61
C LEU A 72 7.83 15.93 6.56
N PHE A 73 8.11 14.76 7.14
CA PHE A 73 7.15 13.66 7.21
C PHE A 73 5.89 14.07 7.95
N ASN A 74 6.02 14.71 9.12
CA ASN A 74 4.87 15.20 9.88
C ASN A 74 4.11 16.30 9.15
N LEU A 75 4.82 17.16 8.42
CA LEU A 75 4.21 18.19 7.59
C LEU A 75 3.40 17.54 6.46
N VAL A 76 3.97 16.62 5.69
CA VAL A 76 3.27 15.90 4.60
C VAL A 76 2.08 15.11 5.14
N LYS A 77 2.25 14.41 6.26
CA LYS A 77 1.15 13.72 6.93
C LYS A 77 0.04 14.71 7.33
N TRP A 78 0.42 15.82 7.95
CA TRP A 78 -0.53 16.83 8.41
C TRP A 78 -1.21 17.54 7.25
N THR A 79 -0.55 17.79 6.12
CA THR A 79 -1.12 18.45 4.94
C THR A 79 -2.03 17.53 4.15
N LEU A 80 -1.72 16.24 4.02
CA LEU A 80 -2.53 15.30 3.26
C LEU A 80 -3.69 14.70 4.07
N PHE A 81 -3.42 14.32 5.32
CA PHE A 81 -4.37 13.53 6.12
C PHE A 81 -4.92 14.28 7.34
N GLY A 82 -4.19 15.27 7.88
CA GLY A 82 -4.62 15.95 9.10
C GLY A 82 -4.62 15.00 10.30
N LYS A 83 -5.70 14.96 11.09
CA LYS A 83 -5.82 14.05 12.24
C LYS A 83 -6.17 12.64 11.73
N LEU A 84 -5.40 11.64 12.15
CA LEU A 84 -5.70 10.23 11.89
C LEU A 84 -6.62 9.71 13.00
N SER A 85 -7.56 8.86 12.63
CA SER A 85 -8.42 8.13 13.56
C SER A 85 -7.68 6.95 14.17
N ASP A 86 -8.05 6.55 15.39
CA ASP A 86 -7.42 5.42 16.09
C ASP A 86 -7.56 4.10 15.31
N ASN A 87 -8.65 3.94 14.55
CA ASN A 87 -8.84 2.78 13.67
C ASN A 87 -7.91 2.80 12.44
N GLU A 88 -7.60 3.98 11.90
CA GLU A 88 -6.63 4.10 10.81
C GLU A 88 -5.22 3.73 11.32
N VAL A 89 -4.89 4.12 12.54
CA VAL A 89 -3.60 3.85 13.17
C VAL A 89 -3.44 2.36 13.50
N SER A 90 -4.47 1.70 14.02
CA SER A 90 -4.42 0.26 14.32
C SER A 90 -4.20 -0.56 13.04
N HIS A 91 -4.98 -0.30 12.00
CA HIS A 91 -4.87 -1.03 10.73
C HIS A 91 -3.51 -0.76 10.04
N LEU A 92 -3.01 0.48 10.12
CA LEU A 92 -1.68 0.84 9.63
C LEU A 92 -0.58 0.05 10.36
N ARG A 93 -0.65 -0.04 11.70
CA ARG A 93 0.35 -0.77 12.51
C ARG A 93 0.42 -2.23 12.12
N ASP A 94 -0.73 -2.87 11.88
CA ASP A 94 -0.77 -4.28 11.48
C ASP A 94 -0.09 -4.46 10.12
N LYS A 95 -0.38 -3.59 9.14
CA LYS A 95 0.24 -3.65 7.80
C LYS A 95 1.75 -3.37 7.82
N ILE A 96 2.19 -2.36 8.57
CA ILE A 96 3.62 -2.03 8.71
C ILE A 96 4.38 -3.18 9.35
N SER A 97 3.78 -3.87 10.33
CA SER A 97 4.43 -5.00 11.01
C SER A 97 4.81 -6.10 10.02
N TYR A 98 3.98 -6.39 9.02
CA TYR A 98 4.32 -7.33 7.95
C TYR A 98 5.46 -6.82 7.06
N THR A 99 5.47 -5.54 6.70
CA THR A 99 6.57 -4.94 5.91
C THR A 99 7.91 -4.97 6.65
N ILE A 100 7.89 -4.81 7.97
CA ILE A 100 9.10 -4.94 8.81
C ILE A 100 9.63 -6.39 8.77
N TRP A 101 8.73 -7.38 8.79
CA TRP A 101 9.12 -8.79 8.64
C TRP A 101 9.73 -9.08 7.27
N GLU A 102 9.12 -8.60 6.18
CA GLU A 102 9.69 -8.67 4.83
C GLU A 102 11.12 -8.11 4.85
N PHE A 103 11.28 -6.87 5.32
CA PHE A 103 12.60 -6.26 5.43
C PHE A 103 13.61 -7.07 6.23
N TRP A 104 13.22 -7.62 7.38
CA TRP A 104 14.15 -8.39 8.19
C TRP A 104 14.69 -9.60 7.43
N PHE A 105 13.83 -10.30 6.67
CA PHE A 105 14.27 -11.39 5.79
C PHE A 105 15.12 -10.89 4.61
N GLY A 106 14.76 -9.76 3.99
CA GLY A 106 15.58 -9.15 2.94
C GLY A 106 16.98 -8.77 3.44
N PHE A 107 17.07 -8.27 4.67
CA PHE A 107 18.32 -7.88 5.32
C PHE A 107 19.18 -9.10 5.66
N LEU A 108 18.56 -10.19 6.13
CA LEU A 108 19.27 -11.44 6.38
C LEU A 108 19.89 -12.02 5.11
N ILE A 109 19.19 -11.93 3.97
CA ILE A 109 19.73 -12.35 2.66
C ILE A 109 20.94 -11.47 2.31
N PHE A 110 20.82 -10.15 2.47
CA PHE A 110 21.92 -9.22 2.24
C PHE A 110 23.13 -9.52 3.14
N LEU A 111 22.93 -9.73 4.44
CA LEU A 111 24.00 -10.06 5.38
C LEU A 111 24.69 -11.37 5.03
N ARG A 112 23.94 -12.38 4.56
CA ARG A 112 24.50 -13.66 4.14
C ARG A 112 25.42 -13.49 2.93
N GLU A 113 24.96 -12.77 1.91
CA GLU A 113 25.76 -12.51 0.70
C GLU A 113 26.98 -11.64 1.02
N ALA A 114 26.80 -10.59 1.83
CA ALA A 114 27.89 -9.71 2.25
C ALA A 114 28.98 -10.47 3.04
N ASN A 115 28.57 -11.36 3.96
CA ASN A 115 29.50 -12.23 4.69
C ASN A 115 30.25 -13.20 3.77
N GLN A 116 29.63 -13.64 2.67
CA GLN A 116 30.27 -14.52 1.68
C GLN A 116 31.29 -13.77 0.82
N ILE A 117 31.09 -12.48 0.57
CA ILE A 117 32.02 -11.61 -0.19
C ILE A 117 33.18 -11.13 0.69
N GLN A 118 32.98 -10.99 2.01
CA GLN A 118 33.98 -10.52 2.96
C GLN A 118 35.22 -11.44 3.10
N THR A 119 35.22 -12.63 2.49
CA THR A 119 36.42 -13.47 2.41
C THR A 119 37.45 -13.00 1.39
N LEU A 120 37.15 -12.02 0.53
CA LEU A 120 38.08 -11.51 -0.49
C LEU A 120 38.62 -10.09 -0.27
N ASP A 121 37.95 -9.20 0.48
CA ASP A 121 38.42 -7.82 0.69
C ASP A 121 38.08 -7.25 2.09
N PRO A 122 39.08 -6.77 2.88
CA PRO A 122 38.89 -6.32 4.26
C PRO A 122 38.50 -4.83 4.41
N LEU A 123 38.05 -4.16 3.34
CA LEU A 123 37.78 -2.73 3.38
C LEU A 123 36.40 -2.42 3.99
N ASN A 124 36.38 -2.13 5.29
CA ASN A 124 35.22 -1.77 6.13
C ASN A 124 34.37 -0.59 5.60
N THR A 125 34.83 0.17 4.61
CA THR A 125 34.13 1.34 4.06
C THR A 125 33.04 0.97 3.03
N VAL A 126 33.23 -0.12 2.26
CA VAL A 126 32.28 -0.57 1.23
C VAL A 126 31.00 -1.12 1.87
N VAL A 127 31.16 -1.95 2.90
CA VAL A 127 30.04 -2.53 3.67
C VAL A 127 29.16 -1.43 4.28
N ARG A 128 29.77 -0.36 4.79
CA ARG A 128 29.04 0.78 5.38
C ARG A 128 28.18 1.51 4.35
N HIS A 129 28.67 1.70 3.13
CA HIS A 129 27.94 2.40 2.07
C HIS A 129 26.72 1.60 1.58
N GLU A 130 26.88 0.29 1.39
CA GLU A 130 25.77 -0.59 1.00
C GLU A 130 24.70 -0.72 2.08
N PHE A 131 25.10 -0.74 3.36
CA PHE A 131 24.15 -0.69 4.47
C PHE A 131 23.33 0.60 4.50
N VAL A 132 23.96 1.75 4.27
CA VAL A 132 23.27 3.06 4.24
C VAL A 132 22.27 3.12 3.07
N LYS A 133 22.67 2.65 1.88
CA LYS A 133 21.75 2.53 0.73
C LYS A 133 20.55 1.64 1.06
N TYR A 134 20.79 0.48 1.66
CA TYR A 134 19.73 -0.45 2.06
C TYR A 134 18.74 0.19 3.03
N SER A 135 19.26 0.83 4.07
CA SER A 135 18.45 1.53 5.07
C SER A 135 17.60 2.64 4.43
N GLY A 136 18.16 3.38 3.46
CA GLY A 136 17.44 4.41 2.72
C GLY A 136 16.29 3.87 1.86
N PHE A 137 16.53 2.83 1.07
CA PHE A 137 15.47 2.21 0.24
C PHE A 137 14.36 1.60 1.09
N PHE A 138 14.70 0.94 2.18
CA PHE A 138 13.70 0.39 3.10
C PHE A 138 12.85 1.49 3.73
N LEU A 139 13.47 2.55 4.25
CA LEU A 139 12.75 3.68 4.82
C LEU A 139 11.78 4.28 3.79
N CYS A 140 12.23 4.43 2.55
CA CYS A 140 11.38 4.90 1.45
C CYS A 140 10.16 4.00 1.24
N ILE A 141 10.36 2.68 1.15
CA ILE A 141 9.27 1.71 0.94
C ILE A 141 8.28 1.69 2.10
N VAL A 142 8.77 1.72 3.36
CA VAL A 142 7.89 1.76 4.53
C VAL A 142 7.03 3.01 4.52
N LEU A 143 7.63 4.18 4.25
CA LEU A 143 6.87 5.42 4.13
C LEU A 143 5.83 5.35 3.02
N LEU A 144 6.24 4.87 1.85
CA LEU A 144 5.40 4.77 0.67
C LEU A 144 4.21 3.83 0.93
N LYS A 145 4.45 2.60 1.39
CA LYS A 145 3.41 1.64 1.79
C LYS A 145 2.50 2.20 2.89
N SER A 146 3.04 2.95 3.85
CA SER A 146 2.25 3.57 4.91
C SER A 146 1.24 4.59 4.35
N PHE A 147 1.70 5.48 3.47
CA PHE A 147 0.82 6.47 2.84
C PHE A 147 -0.21 5.81 1.91
N HIS A 148 0.17 4.77 1.17
CA HIS A 148 -0.75 3.98 0.35
C HIS A 148 -1.88 3.36 1.17
N VAL A 149 -1.55 2.72 2.30
CA VAL A 149 -2.54 2.09 3.19
C VAL A 149 -3.51 3.13 3.75
N ILE A 150 -3.01 4.28 4.21
CA ILE A 150 -3.86 5.36 4.76
C ILE A 150 -4.78 5.93 3.66
N CYS A 151 -4.26 6.15 2.45
CA CYS A 151 -5.06 6.61 1.31
C CYS A 151 -6.19 5.64 0.97
N ALA A 152 -5.90 4.34 0.93
CA ALA A 152 -6.89 3.31 0.62
C ALA A 152 -8.01 3.25 1.68
N GLU A 153 -7.65 3.31 2.96
CA GLU A 153 -8.61 3.29 4.08
C GLU A 153 -9.52 4.52 4.06
N ARG A 154 -8.96 5.69 3.76
CA ARG A 154 -9.75 6.93 3.65
C ARG A 154 -10.65 6.96 2.44
N ALA A 155 -10.17 6.50 1.29
CA ALA A 155 -11.01 6.36 0.11
C ALA A 155 -12.20 5.43 0.41
N TYR A 156 -11.98 4.35 1.17
CA TYR A 156 -13.04 3.44 1.59
C TYR A 156 -14.04 4.11 2.55
N THR A 157 -13.57 4.73 3.63
CA THR A 157 -14.46 5.37 4.63
C THR A 157 -15.28 6.51 4.03
N LEU A 158 -14.69 7.36 3.19
CA LEU A 158 -15.41 8.42 2.48
C LEU A 158 -16.40 7.86 1.45
N SER A 159 -16.12 6.69 0.84
CA SER A 159 -17.04 6.07 -0.13
C SER A 159 -18.33 5.54 0.50
N ASN A 160 -18.27 5.11 1.78
CA ASN A 160 -19.41 4.52 2.48
C ASN A 160 -20.35 5.55 3.13
N GLN A 161 -20.00 6.84 3.14
CA GLN A 161 -20.86 7.90 3.67
C GLN A 161 -21.98 8.23 2.67
N SER A 162 -23.23 8.05 3.10
CA SER A 162 -24.44 8.12 2.26
C SER A 162 -24.89 9.54 1.91
N HIS A 163 -24.62 10.55 2.75
CA HIS A 163 -25.03 11.93 2.52
C HIS A 163 -23.82 12.86 2.51
N PRO A 164 -23.43 13.42 1.34
CA PRO A 164 -22.29 14.30 1.24
C PRO A 164 -22.62 15.67 1.85
N THR A 165 -21.88 16.08 2.88
CA THR A 165 -21.90 17.47 3.36
C THR A 165 -20.87 18.31 2.62
N SER A 166 -21.02 19.64 2.62
CA SER A 166 -20.07 20.56 1.99
C SER A 166 -18.64 20.45 2.56
N THR A 167 -18.51 20.10 3.84
CA THR A 167 -17.23 19.82 4.50
C THR A 167 -16.57 18.54 3.97
N ASP A 168 -17.36 17.56 3.55
CA ASP A 168 -16.84 16.29 3.03
C ASP A 168 -16.23 16.46 1.64
N LEU A 169 -16.74 17.38 0.82
CA LEU A 169 -16.17 17.70 -0.49
C LEU A 169 -14.77 18.33 -0.39
N VAL A 170 -14.49 19.10 0.68
CA VAL A 170 -13.14 19.63 0.94
C VAL A 170 -12.20 18.49 1.32
N GLN A 171 -12.63 17.57 2.19
CA GLN A 171 -11.84 16.40 2.59
C GLN A 171 -11.58 15.47 1.40
N TYR A 172 -12.58 15.32 0.54
CA TYR A 172 -12.49 14.52 -0.67
C TYR A 172 -11.43 15.09 -1.64
N ARG A 173 -11.53 16.39 -1.99
CA ARG A 173 -10.54 17.08 -2.83
C ARG A 173 -9.11 16.98 -2.29
N ARG A 174 -8.97 17.15 -0.97
CA ARG A 174 -7.70 17.01 -0.27
C ARG A 174 -7.11 15.60 -0.42
N LEU A 175 -7.93 14.56 -0.24
CA LEU A 175 -7.51 13.17 -0.47
C LEU A 175 -7.07 12.96 -1.93
N GLY A 176 -7.76 13.58 -2.89
CA GLY A 176 -7.38 13.53 -4.31
C GLY A 176 -5.98 14.04 -4.60
N TYR A 177 -5.59 15.18 -4.00
CA TYR A 177 -4.21 15.68 -4.13
C TYR A 177 -3.19 14.69 -3.54
N GLY A 178 -3.51 14.03 -2.43
CA GLY A 178 -2.67 12.99 -1.84
C GLY A 178 -2.51 11.77 -2.75
N VAL A 179 -3.62 11.25 -3.28
CA VAL A 179 -3.62 10.11 -4.22
C VAL A 179 -2.83 10.44 -5.48
N LEU A 180 -3.00 11.64 -6.05
CA LEU A 180 -2.26 12.07 -7.24
C LEU A 180 -0.76 12.20 -6.95
N MET A 181 -0.39 12.86 -5.85
CA MET A 181 1.00 13.02 -5.44
C MET A 181 1.69 11.66 -5.27
N ILE A 182 1.02 10.74 -4.59
CA ILE A 182 1.56 9.41 -4.32
C ILE A 182 1.72 8.59 -5.61
N ASN A 183 0.73 8.61 -6.51
CA ASN A 183 0.86 7.96 -7.83
C ASN A 183 2.01 8.57 -8.65
N PHE A 184 2.20 9.88 -8.58
CA PHE A 184 3.30 10.56 -9.25
C PHE A 184 4.67 10.12 -8.70
N ILE A 185 4.81 10.03 -7.37
CA ILE A 185 6.03 9.55 -6.72
C ILE A 185 6.32 8.09 -7.11
N ASP A 186 5.31 7.21 -7.12
CA ASP A 186 5.50 5.82 -7.56
C ASP A 186 6.01 5.73 -9.00
N ILE A 187 5.42 6.50 -9.91
CA ILE A 187 5.84 6.53 -11.32
C ILE A 187 7.29 7.00 -11.42
N LEU A 188 7.69 8.05 -10.69
CA LEU A 188 9.07 8.52 -10.66
C LEU A 188 10.04 7.46 -10.14
N LEU A 189 9.67 6.74 -9.07
CA LEU A 189 10.49 5.67 -8.52
C LEU A 189 10.62 4.49 -9.50
N ILE A 190 9.54 4.13 -10.19
CA ILE A 190 9.56 3.08 -11.23
C ILE A 190 10.44 3.51 -12.41
N CYS A 191 10.30 4.74 -12.90
CA CYS A 191 11.16 5.28 -13.96
C CYS A 191 12.63 5.29 -13.54
N SER A 192 12.92 5.72 -12.30
CA SER A 192 14.27 5.70 -11.73
C SER A 192 14.84 4.28 -11.67
N PHE A 193 14.01 3.29 -11.29
CA PHE A 193 14.40 1.89 -11.25
C PHE A 193 14.75 1.35 -12.65
N PHE A 194 13.88 1.57 -13.64
CA PHE A 194 14.15 1.13 -15.01
C PHE A 194 15.36 1.84 -15.63
N HIS A 195 15.53 3.13 -15.34
CA HIS A 195 16.71 3.88 -15.74
C HIS A 195 17.98 3.23 -15.16
N GLN A 196 18.01 2.97 -13.84
CA GLN A 196 19.16 2.32 -13.21
C GLN A 196 19.44 0.92 -13.76
N MET A 197 18.39 0.14 -14.07
CA MET A 197 18.53 -1.17 -14.71
C MET A 197 19.09 -1.07 -16.13
N TYR A 198 18.64 -0.10 -16.92
CA TYR A 198 19.08 0.11 -18.30
C TYR A 198 20.56 0.49 -18.38
N TYR A 199 21.01 1.47 -17.59
CA TYR A 199 22.42 1.90 -17.59
C TYR A 199 23.36 0.83 -17.07
N THR A 200 22.91 0.01 -16.12
CA THR A 200 23.69 -1.15 -15.65
C THR A 200 23.88 -2.19 -16.76
N TYR A 201 22.94 -2.32 -17.69
CA TYR A 201 23.00 -3.28 -18.79
C TYR A 201 23.89 -2.81 -19.98
N CYS A 202 23.95 -1.50 -20.25
CA CYS A 202 24.74 -0.95 -21.37
C CYS A 202 26.22 -0.67 -21.04
N GLY A 203 26.60 -0.60 -19.75
CA GLY A 203 28.00 -0.50 -19.36
C GLY A 203 28.74 -1.81 -19.69
N ASN A 204 29.89 -1.72 -20.36
CA ASN A 204 30.64 -2.83 -20.98
C ASN A 204 31.21 -3.90 -20.02
N SER A 205 30.66 -4.05 -18.82
CA SER A 205 30.93 -5.14 -17.89
C SER A 205 29.67 -5.99 -17.76
N ILE A 206 29.77 -7.28 -18.05
CA ILE A 206 28.77 -8.32 -17.76
C ILE A 206 28.68 -8.51 -16.22
N LEU A 207 28.49 -7.44 -15.45
CA LEU A 207 28.20 -7.46 -14.03
C LEU A 207 26.70 -7.68 -13.89
N ARG A 208 26.39 -8.93 -13.57
CA ARG A 208 25.07 -9.54 -13.72
C ARG A 208 24.11 -8.95 -12.68
N PHE A 209 22.82 -9.22 -12.86
CA PHE A 209 21.77 -9.12 -11.85
C PHE A 209 22.30 -9.41 -10.43
N LYS A 210 23.20 -10.39 -10.31
CA LYS A 210 23.96 -10.79 -9.11
C LYS A 210 24.53 -9.67 -8.25
N ASP A 211 25.08 -8.61 -8.83
CA ASP A 211 25.78 -7.55 -8.06
C ASP A 211 24.82 -6.46 -7.56
N ASN A 212 23.59 -6.43 -8.07
CA ASN A 212 22.55 -5.44 -7.73
C ASN A 212 21.25 -6.09 -7.22
N ILE A 213 21.38 -7.20 -6.47
CA ILE A 213 20.27 -7.89 -5.78
C ILE A 213 19.34 -6.88 -5.09
N LEU A 214 19.93 -5.90 -4.40
CA LEU A 214 19.23 -4.94 -3.58
C LEU A 214 18.25 -4.08 -4.39
N VAL A 215 18.75 -3.54 -5.51
CA VAL A 215 17.97 -2.70 -6.42
C VAL A 215 16.87 -3.54 -7.06
N ALA A 216 17.13 -4.80 -7.40
CA ALA A 216 16.13 -5.71 -7.96
C ALA A 216 15.01 -6.06 -6.96
N ILE A 217 15.34 -6.39 -5.70
CA ILE A 217 14.34 -6.72 -4.66
C ILE A 217 13.45 -5.52 -4.40
N PHE A 218 14.03 -4.34 -4.16
CA PHE A 218 13.26 -3.14 -3.84
C PHE A 218 12.50 -2.60 -5.04
N GLY A 219 13.08 -2.64 -6.24
CA GLY A 219 12.40 -2.26 -7.47
C GLY A 219 11.17 -3.13 -7.73
N PHE A 220 11.28 -4.44 -7.48
CA PHE A 220 10.14 -5.34 -7.56
C PHE A 220 9.07 -5.04 -6.51
N GLU A 221 9.43 -4.73 -5.28
CA GLU A 221 8.43 -4.35 -4.27
C GLU A 221 7.63 -3.12 -4.69
N ILE A 222 8.29 -2.10 -5.26
CA ILE A 222 7.64 -0.89 -5.77
C ILE A 222 6.74 -1.25 -6.96
N LEU A 223 7.26 -2.01 -7.93
CA LEU A 223 6.51 -2.41 -9.13
C LEU A 223 5.30 -3.28 -8.79
N HIS A 224 5.42 -4.20 -7.83
CA HIS A 224 4.33 -5.06 -7.37
C HIS A 224 3.27 -4.28 -6.55
N SER A 225 3.68 -3.21 -5.86
CA SER A 225 2.76 -2.35 -5.10
C SER A 225 1.94 -1.43 -6.01
N PHE A 226 2.54 -0.93 -7.09
CA PHE A 226 1.94 0.06 -7.99
C PHE A 226 0.55 -0.28 -8.56
N PRO A 227 0.25 -1.51 -9.02
CA PRO A 227 -1.11 -1.87 -9.48
C PRO A 227 -2.20 -1.62 -8.43
N LEU A 228 -1.90 -1.84 -7.14
CA LEU A 228 -2.85 -1.59 -6.06
C LEU A 228 -3.08 -0.08 -5.85
N VAL A 229 -2.04 0.72 -6.01
CA VAL A 229 -2.11 2.18 -5.89
C VAL A 229 -2.94 2.75 -7.03
N PHE A 230 -2.65 2.32 -8.25
CA PHE A 230 -3.42 2.69 -9.42
C PHE A 230 -4.90 2.32 -9.27
N PHE A 231 -5.19 1.14 -8.71
CA PHE A 231 -6.55 0.73 -8.35
C PHE A 231 -7.22 1.69 -7.36
N THR A 232 -6.53 2.10 -6.29
CA THR A 232 -7.08 3.09 -5.35
C THR A 232 -7.36 4.44 -6.03
N GLY A 233 -6.53 4.84 -7.01
CA GLY A 233 -6.75 6.00 -7.85
C GLY A 233 -8.03 5.90 -8.69
N ILE A 234 -8.24 4.78 -9.38
CA ILE A 234 -9.47 4.53 -10.16
C ILE A 234 -10.70 4.51 -9.26
N LYS A 235 -10.62 3.83 -8.10
CA LYS A 235 -11.74 3.76 -7.16
C LYS A 235 -12.12 5.17 -6.69
N TYR A 236 -11.11 5.97 -6.31
CA TYR A 236 -11.30 7.36 -5.94
C TYR A 236 -11.94 8.17 -7.08
N THR A 237 -11.45 8.12 -8.32
CA THR A 237 -12.05 8.93 -9.40
C THR A 237 -13.50 8.55 -9.69
N LEU A 238 -13.86 7.27 -9.63
CA LEU A 238 -15.24 6.80 -9.78
C LEU A 238 -16.15 7.27 -8.62
N ASP A 239 -15.65 7.20 -7.38
CA ASP A 239 -16.35 7.71 -6.20
C ASP A 239 -16.58 9.23 -6.32
N TYR A 240 -15.57 9.98 -6.78
CA TYR A 240 -15.61 11.43 -6.91
C TYR A 240 -16.63 11.86 -7.95
N TYR A 241 -16.55 11.22 -9.12
CA TYR A 241 -17.41 11.50 -10.26
C TYR A 241 -18.87 11.29 -9.90
N GLY A 242 -19.17 10.17 -9.21
CA GLY A 242 -20.52 9.91 -8.70
C GLY A 242 -20.99 11.00 -7.74
N LYS A 243 -20.16 11.40 -6.79
CA LYS A 243 -20.54 12.45 -5.83
C LYS A 243 -20.80 13.79 -6.48
N ILE A 244 -19.93 14.27 -7.38
CA ILE A 244 -20.13 15.57 -8.04
C ILE A 244 -21.37 15.58 -8.93
N THR A 245 -21.52 14.53 -9.76
CA THR A 245 -22.58 14.50 -10.78
C THR A 245 -23.96 14.44 -10.14
N PHE A 246 -24.09 13.76 -9.00
CA PHE A 246 -25.37 13.56 -8.29
C PHE A 246 -25.52 14.42 -7.03
N PHE A 247 -24.63 15.42 -6.80
CA PHE A 247 -24.67 16.27 -5.60
C PHE A 247 -25.91 17.17 -5.54
N ASP A 248 -26.34 17.72 -6.69
CA ASP A 248 -27.27 18.85 -6.76
C ASP A 248 -28.62 18.50 -7.41
N SER A 249 -28.82 17.23 -7.80
CA SER A 249 -29.97 16.83 -8.63
C SER A 249 -31.12 16.23 -7.82
N GLU A 250 -32.32 16.78 -7.98
CA GLU A 250 -33.56 16.43 -7.28
C GLU A 250 -34.29 15.19 -7.88
N SER A 251 -34.97 14.43 -7.01
CA SER A 251 -35.91 13.28 -7.16
C SER A 251 -35.81 12.31 -8.37
N ASN A 252 -35.79 12.77 -9.62
CA ASN A 252 -35.66 11.92 -10.84
C ASN A 252 -34.28 11.26 -11.00
N THR A 253 -33.36 11.54 -10.10
CA THR A 253 -31.98 11.06 -10.13
C THR A 253 -31.70 9.89 -9.19
N LEU A 254 -32.67 9.48 -8.36
CA LEU A 254 -32.50 8.33 -7.46
C LEU A 254 -32.35 7.01 -8.23
N THR A 255 -33.14 6.82 -9.29
CA THR A 255 -33.05 5.67 -10.19
C THR A 255 -31.73 5.68 -10.98
N ASN A 256 -31.35 6.84 -11.52
CA ASN A 256 -30.07 7.02 -12.22
C ASN A 256 -28.85 6.82 -11.30
N TYR A 257 -28.95 7.22 -10.03
CA TYR A 257 -27.92 7.01 -9.02
C TYR A 257 -27.79 5.53 -8.68
N ALA A 258 -28.91 4.81 -8.49
CA ALA A 258 -28.89 3.37 -8.27
C ALA A 258 -28.24 2.62 -9.45
N ASP A 259 -28.57 3.01 -10.68
CA ASP A 259 -27.94 2.45 -11.89
C ASP A 259 -26.45 2.74 -11.97
N TRP A 260 -26.03 3.96 -11.60
CA TRP A 260 -24.62 4.31 -11.50
C TRP A 260 -23.90 3.44 -10.47
N GLN A 261 -24.48 3.21 -9.28
CA GLN A 261 -23.87 2.37 -8.25
C GLN A 261 -23.66 0.93 -8.73
N VAL A 262 -24.64 0.36 -9.45
CA VAL A 262 -24.49 -0.99 -10.04
C VAL A 262 -23.39 -1.03 -11.10
N LYS A 263 -23.34 -0.05 -12.01
CA LYS A 263 -22.29 0.05 -13.05
C LYS A 263 -20.91 0.21 -12.40
N LYS A 264 -20.78 1.10 -11.43
CA LYS A 264 -19.58 1.36 -10.65
C LYS A 264 -19.09 0.10 -9.93
N ALA A 265 -19.97 -0.63 -9.24
CA ALA A 265 -19.61 -1.86 -8.55
C ALA A 265 -19.05 -2.93 -9.51
N LYS A 266 -19.63 -3.06 -10.71
CA LYS A 266 -19.11 -3.94 -11.77
C LYS A 266 -17.72 -3.52 -12.24
N ILE A 267 -17.53 -2.23 -12.53
CA ILE A 267 -16.23 -1.68 -12.96
C ILE A 267 -15.17 -1.90 -11.88
N ILE A 268 -15.47 -1.56 -10.61
CA ILE A 268 -14.54 -1.74 -9.49
C ILE A 268 -14.15 -3.21 -9.35
N SER A 269 -15.11 -4.13 -9.41
CA SER A 269 -14.84 -5.57 -9.28
C SER A 269 -13.97 -6.11 -10.43
N LEU A 270 -14.23 -5.65 -11.67
CA LEU A 270 -13.43 -6.01 -12.84
C LEU A 270 -11.99 -5.50 -12.72
N VAL A 271 -11.82 -4.22 -12.39
CA VAL A 271 -10.48 -3.62 -12.22
C VAL A 271 -9.74 -4.28 -11.06
N GLU A 272 -10.41 -4.55 -9.95
CA GLU A 272 -9.82 -5.24 -8.79
C GLU A 272 -9.30 -6.62 -9.17
N PHE A 273 -10.04 -7.39 -9.97
CA PHE A 273 -9.56 -8.67 -10.48
C PHE A 273 -8.36 -8.52 -11.41
N SER A 274 -8.42 -7.62 -12.39
CA SER A 274 -7.31 -7.38 -13.33
C SER A 274 -6.03 -6.98 -12.60
N VAL A 275 -6.12 -6.12 -11.58
CA VAL A 275 -4.99 -5.70 -10.75
C VAL A 275 -4.39 -6.87 -9.98
N ASN A 276 -5.22 -7.72 -9.38
CA ASN A 276 -4.74 -8.91 -8.68
C ASN A 276 -4.10 -9.94 -9.65
N LEU A 277 -4.61 -10.05 -10.87
CA LEU A 277 -4.04 -10.90 -11.92
C LEU A 277 -2.65 -10.40 -12.36
N ILE A 278 -2.52 -9.09 -12.60
CA ILE A 278 -1.24 -8.45 -12.93
C ILE A 278 -0.22 -8.68 -11.81
N ARG A 279 -0.62 -8.49 -10.54
CA ARG A 279 0.24 -8.72 -9.36
C ARG A 279 0.71 -10.16 -9.24
N PHE A 280 -0.19 -11.11 -9.47
CA PHE A 280 0.16 -12.53 -9.50
C PHE A 280 1.16 -12.83 -10.63
N GLY A 281 0.90 -12.31 -11.84
CA GLY A 281 1.81 -12.43 -12.98
C GLY A 281 3.20 -11.88 -12.68
N MET A 282 3.29 -10.65 -12.15
CA MET A 282 4.55 -10.03 -11.70
C MET A 282 5.27 -10.88 -10.64
N SER A 283 4.53 -11.47 -9.70
CA SER A 283 5.11 -12.33 -8.66
C SER A 283 5.69 -13.62 -9.23
N CYS A 284 5.01 -14.24 -10.19
CA CYS A 284 5.48 -15.45 -10.86
C CYS A 284 6.73 -15.18 -11.70
N THR A 285 6.75 -14.11 -12.49
CA THR A 285 7.92 -13.75 -13.30
C THR A 285 9.13 -13.47 -12.42
N PHE A 286 8.95 -12.73 -11.33
CA PHE A 286 10.03 -12.45 -10.39
C PHE A 286 10.53 -13.71 -9.67
N ALA A 287 9.63 -14.61 -9.26
CA ALA A 287 10.02 -15.87 -8.62
C ALA A 287 10.85 -16.76 -9.55
N ILE A 288 10.48 -16.86 -10.84
CA ILE A 288 11.26 -17.61 -11.84
C ILE A 288 12.65 -16.98 -12.03
N LEU A 289 12.72 -15.64 -12.16
CA LEU A 289 14.00 -14.94 -12.28
C LEU A 289 14.90 -15.16 -11.04
N PHE A 290 14.35 -15.09 -9.83
CA PHE A 290 15.11 -15.31 -8.60
C PHE A 290 15.58 -16.74 -8.42
N LEU A 291 14.76 -17.72 -8.79
CA LEU A 291 15.17 -19.13 -8.79
C LEU A 291 16.27 -19.42 -9.81
N TYR A 292 16.28 -18.71 -10.94
CA TYR A 292 17.30 -18.87 -11.96
C TYR A 292 18.65 -18.24 -11.56
N PHE A 293 18.64 -17.05 -10.96
CA PHE A 293 19.88 -16.30 -10.66
C PHE A 293 20.43 -16.49 -9.24
N TYR A 294 19.58 -16.84 -8.27
CA TYR A 294 19.93 -16.89 -6.85
C TYR A 294 19.45 -18.18 -6.16
N THR A 295 18.67 -18.04 -5.10
CA THR A 295 18.14 -19.10 -4.25
C THR A 295 16.63 -18.95 -4.11
N PHE A 296 16.01 -19.89 -3.39
CA PHE A 296 14.58 -19.88 -3.11
C PHE A 296 14.11 -18.53 -2.49
N PRO A 297 13.13 -17.84 -3.09
CA PRO A 297 12.76 -16.47 -2.70
C PRO A 297 11.81 -16.44 -1.49
N PHE A 298 12.27 -16.91 -0.32
CA PHE A 298 11.46 -16.96 0.91
C PHE A 298 10.83 -15.62 1.29
N HIS A 299 11.55 -14.53 1.06
CA HIS A 299 11.11 -13.16 1.29
C HIS A 299 9.80 -12.79 0.56
N ILE A 300 9.54 -13.40 -0.59
CA ILE A 300 8.48 -12.96 -1.53
C ILE A 300 7.24 -13.83 -1.45
N LEU A 301 7.37 -15.02 -0.86
CA LEU A 301 6.29 -15.98 -0.69
C LEU A 301 5.09 -15.45 0.09
N PRO A 302 5.25 -14.70 1.21
CA PRO A 302 4.10 -14.17 1.94
C PRO A 302 3.26 -13.21 1.07
N SER A 303 3.93 -12.31 0.36
CA SER A 303 3.30 -11.34 -0.54
C SER A 303 2.62 -12.01 -1.74
N SER A 304 3.26 -13.03 -2.34
CA SER A 304 2.69 -13.75 -3.49
C SER A 304 1.51 -14.65 -3.09
N TYR A 305 1.60 -15.35 -1.94
CA TYR A 305 0.48 -16.14 -1.39
C TYR A 305 -0.73 -15.25 -1.10
N LEU A 306 -0.52 -14.08 -0.51
CA LEU A 306 -1.61 -13.13 -0.25
C LEU A 306 -2.26 -12.65 -1.56
N SER A 307 -1.46 -12.30 -2.57
CA SER A 307 -1.96 -11.92 -3.90
C SER A 307 -2.79 -13.04 -4.54
N LEU A 308 -2.34 -14.31 -4.47
CA LEU A 308 -3.07 -15.47 -4.98
C LEU A 308 -4.38 -15.69 -4.22
N ARG A 309 -4.36 -15.65 -2.88
CA ARG A 309 -5.56 -15.83 -2.06
C ARG A 309 -6.61 -14.77 -2.39
N LEU A 310 -6.18 -13.52 -2.53
CA LEU A 310 -7.05 -12.41 -2.91
C LEU A 310 -7.60 -12.60 -4.33
N LEU A 311 -6.76 -12.99 -5.30
CA LEU A 311 -7.21 -13.30 -6.66
C LEU A 311 -8.30 -14.37 -6.67
N ILE A 312 -8.13 -15.47 -5.93
CA ILE A 312 -9.13 -16.55 -5.85
C ILE A 312 -10.44 -16.02 -5.26
N VAL A 313 -10.39 -15.29 -4.15
CA VAL A 313 -11.59 -14.75 -3.51
C VAL A 313 -12.32 -13.78 -4.44
N LYS A 314 -11.59 -12.89 -5.12
CA LYS A 314 -12.17 -11.88 -6.02
C LYS A 314 -12.68 -12.49 -7.32
N ALA A 315 -12.00 -13.49 -7.87
CA ALA A 315 -12.48 -14.28 -8.99
C ALA A 315 -13.81 -14.96 -8.66
N ARG A 316 -13.94 -15.59 -7.47
CA ARG A 316 -15.20 -16.18 -7.01
C ARG A 316 -16.32 -15.14 -6.91
N CYS A 317 -16.01 -13.95 -6.41
CA CYS A 317 -16.97 -12.84 -6.33
C CYS A 317 -17.46 -12.44 -7.73
N LEU A 318 -16.54 -12.20 -8.68
CA LEU A 318 -16.89 -11.88 -10.06
C LEU A 318 -17.71 -12.97 -10.75
N ILE A 319 -17.30 -14.23 -10.61
CA ILE A 319 -18.04 -15.38 -11.16
C ILE A 319 -19.44 -15.44 -10.56
N SER A 320 -19.60 -15.18 -9.26
CA SER A 320 -20.92 -15.14 -8.63
C SER A 320 -21.79 -14.01 -9.17
N LEU A 321 -21.22 -12.83 -9.41
CA LEU A 321 -21.94 -11.69 -9.99
C LEU A 321 -22.40 -11.99 -11.42
N GLU A 322 -21.51 -12.53 -12.26
CA GLU A 322 -21.89 -12.89 -13.63
C GLU A 322 -22.89 -14.04 -13.68
N ARG A 323 -22.76 -15.04 -12.80
CA ARG A 323 -23.74 -16.11 -12.68
C ARG A 323 -25.14 -15.57 -12.37
N ARG A 324 -25.26 -14.59 -11.46
CA ARG A 324 -26.53 -13.93 -11.14
C ARG A 324 -27.07 -13.12 -12.32
N ASN A 325 -26.23 -12.37 -13.03
CA ASN A 325 -26.64 -11.63 -14.24
C ASN A 325 -27.19 -12.59 -15.32
N ILE A 326 -26.52 -13.73 -15.54
CA ILE A 326 -26.95 -14.72 -16.53
C ILE A 326 -28.27 -15.37 -16.11
N LYS A 327 -28.41 -15.77 -14.83
CA LYS A 327 -29.68 -16.31 -14.31
C LYS A 327 -30.84 -15.36 -14.58
N LEU A 328 -30.63 -14.08 -14.28
CA LEU A 328 -31.65 -13.05 -14.42
C LEU A 328 -32.04 -12.82 -15.89
N LYS A 329 -31.08 -12.91 -16.83
CA LYS A 329 -31.36 -12.85 -18.28
C LYS A 329 -32.09 -14.07 -18.82
N LYS A 330 -31.99 -15.23 -18.17
CA LYS A 330 -32.65 -16.49 -18.57
C LYS A 330 -34.08 -16.64 -18.05
N LEU A 331 -34.57 -15.67 -17.27
CA LEU A 331 -35.94 -15.68 -16.77
C LEU A 331 -36.92 -15.37 -17.89
N ASN A 332 -38.04 -16.08 -17.89
CA ASN A 332 -39.08 -15.92 -18.89
C ASN A 332 -39.78 -14.56 -18.74
N LEU A 333 -40.25 -14.01 -19.87
CA LEU A 333 -41.24 -12.95 -19.85
C LEU A 333 -42.63 -13.59 -19.65
N PRO A 334 -43.45 -13.09 -18.72
CA PRO A 334 -44.80 -13.62 -18.53
C PRO A 334 -45.66 -13.34 -19.77
N THR A 335 -46.34 -14.38 -20.26
CA THR A 335 -47.20 -14.32 -21.46
C THR A 335 -48.52 -13.57 -21.20
N THR A 336 -49.00 -13.59 -19.95
CA THR A 336 -50.16 -12.82 -19.48
C THR A 336 -49.89 -12.34 -18.05
N ILE A 337 -50.11 -11.06 -17.79
CA ILE A 337 -49.98 -10.46 -16.45
C ILE A 337 -51.38 -10.02 -16.04
N ASP A 338 -51.90 -10.56 -14.94
CA ASP A 338 -53.16 -10.10 -14.37
C ASP A 338 -53.04 -8.60 -14.02
N PRO A 339 -53.94 -7.72 -14.51
CA PRO A 339 -53.88 -6.29 -14.23
C PRO A 339 -53.95 -5.91 -12.75
N THR A 340 -54.40 -6.83 -11.90
CA THR A 340 -54.43 -6.65 -10.44
C THR A 340 -53.17 -7.14 -9.72
N ALA A 341 -52.28 -7.85 -10.42
CA ALA A 341 -51.09 -8.43 -9.81
C ALA A 341 -50.06 -7.36 -9.41
N ARG A 342 -49.59 -7.45 -8.17
CA ARG A 342 -48.62 -6.52 -7.56
C ARG A 342 -47.29 -7.21 -7.32
N CYS A 343 -46.20 -6.47 -7.47
CA CYS A 343 -44.89 -6.98 -7.08
C CYS A 343 -44.77 -6.95 -5.56
N ILE A 344 -44.46 -8.08 -4.91
CA ILE A 344 -44.35 -8.14 -3.45
C ILE A 344 -43.14 -7.39 -2.87
N ILE A 345 -42.20 -6.96 -3.73
CA ILE A 345 -40.97 -6.29 -3.30
C ILE A 345 -41.20 -4.78 -3.16
N CYS A 346 -41.77 -4.13 -4.17
CA CYS A 346 -42.08 -2.70 -4.14
C CYS A 346 -43.54 -2.39 -3.81
N PHE A 347 -44.43 -3.39 -3.79
CA PHE A 347 -45.88 -3.28 -3.62
C PHE A 347 -46.63 -2.53 -4.74
N ASP A 348 -45.94 -2.13 -5.82
CA ASP A 348 -46.56 -1.50 -7.00
C ASP A 348 -47.18 -2.52 -7.97
N ASN A 349 -48.14 -2.05 -8.78
CA ASN A 349 -48.77 -2.87 -9.81
C ASN A 349 -47.72 -3.28 -10.87
N LEU A 350 -47.76 -4.55 -11.29
CA LEU A 350 -46.84 -5.09 -12.30
C LEU A 350 -46.95 -4.38 -13.66
N ASN A 351 -48.07 -3.71 -13.93
CA ASN A 351 -48.35 -2.97 -15.16
C ASN A 351 -47.99 -1.47 -15.10
N SER A 352 -47.61 -0.92 -13.94
CA SER A 352 -47.62 0.54 -13.71
C SER A 352 -46.32 1.31 -13.98
N SER A 353 -45.19 0.66 -14.24
CA SER A 353 -43.91 1.35 -14.50
C SER A 353 -43.06 0.54 -15.49
N SER A 354 -43.09 0.90 -16.77
CA SER A 354 -42.09 1.71 -17.48
C SER A 354 -40.65 1.16 -17.45
N VAL A 355 -40.18 0.75 -18.63
CA VAL A 355 -38.79 0.50 -19.08
C VAL A 355 -38.18 -0.90 -18.86
N ASP A 356 -38.33 -1.52 -17.69
CA ASP A 356 -37.72 -2.83 -17.40
C ASP A 356 -38.80 -3.90 -17.14
N GLY A 357 -39.25 -4.59 -18.21
CA GLY A 357 -40.41 -5.49 -18.18
C GLY A 357 -40.40 -6.56 -17.09
N VAL A 358 -41.58 -7.11 -16.76
CA VAL A 358 -41.78 -8.14 -15.72
C VAL A 358 -41.00 -9.42 -16.04
N ARG A 359 -40.53 -10.13 -14.99
CA ARG A 359 -39.88 -11.45 -15.10
C ARG A 359 -40.61 -12.48 -14.26
N CYS A 360 -40.73 -13.67 -14.84
CA CYS A 360 -41.32 -14.86 -14.20
C CYS A 360 -40.21 -15.85 -13.83
N LEU A 361 -40.26 -16.40 -12.61
CA LEU A 361 -39.33 -17.44 -12.16
C LEU A 361 -39.70 -18.80 -12.76
N ASN A 362 -38.77 -19.44 -13.46
CA ASN A 362 -39.00 -20.72 -14.13
C ASN A 362 -39.33 -21.88 -13.17
N SER A 363 -38.90 -21.81 -11.90
CA SER A 363 -39.08 -22.88 -10.92
C SER A 363 -40.34 -22.78 -10.07
N CYS A 364 -40.99 -21.61 -10.02
CA CYS A 364 -42.14 -21.38 -9.13
C CYS A 364 -43.18 -20.38 -9.67
N GLU A 365 -43.01 -19.92 -10.91
CA GLU A 365 -43.95 -19.09 -11.67
C GLU A 365 -44.34 -17.73 -11.03
N HIS A 366 -43.63 -17.30 -10.00
CA HIS A 366 -43.83 -15.99 -9.38
C HIS A 366 -43.29 -14.85 -10.25
N ASN A 367 -44.08 -13.77 -10.36
CA ASN A 367 -43.80 -12.60 -11.20
C ASN A 367 -43.31 -11.40 -10.39
N PHE A 368 -42.28 -10.72 -10.88
CA PHE A 368 -41.72 -9.52 -10.24
C PHE A 368 -41.26 -8.50 -11.29
N HIS A 369 -41.19 -7.22 -10.92
CA HIS A 369 -40.45 -6.25 -11.75
C HIS A 369 -38.98 -6.67 -11.86
N TYR A 370 -38.39 -6.49 -13.03
CA TYR A 370 -37.00 -6.87 -13.29
C TYR A 370 -36.03 -6.18 -12.32
N SER A 371 -36.21 -4.88 -12.06
CA SER A 371 -35.38 -4.10 -11.12
C SER A 371 -35.48 -4.60 -9.68
N CYS A 372 -36.69 -4.95 -9.23
CA CYS A 372 -36.95 -5.51 -7.90
C CYS A 372 -36.28 -6.87 -7.73
N LEU A 373 -36.47 -7.77 -8.70
CA LEU A 373 -35.89 -9.10 -8.66
C LEU A 373 -34.36 -9.07 -8.76
N LYS A 374 -33.81 -8.14 -9.56
CA LYS A 374 -32.37 -7.90 -9.65
C LYS A 374 -31.77 -7.50 -8.32
N SER A 375 -32.39 -6.54 -7.62
CA SER A 375 -31.94 -6.08 -6.30
C SER A 375 -32.02 -7.21 -5.27
N TRP A 376 -33.08 -8.01 -5.29
CA TRP A 376 -33.24 -9.16 -4.40
C TRP A 376 -32.15 -10.23 -4.58
N LEU A 377 -31.80 -10.53 -5.83
CA LEU A 377 -30.75 -11.49 -6.20
C LEU A 377 -29.34 -11.06 -5.78
N GLU A 378 -29.14 -9.80 -5.40
CA GLU A 378 -27.88 -9.35 -4.80
C GLU A 378 -27.70 -9.90 -3.38
N CYS A 379 -28.80 -10.05 -2.64
CA CYS A 379 -28.82 -10.49 -1.24
C CYS A 379 -29.18 -11.97 -1.06
N SER A 380 -30.01 -12.55 -1.92
CA SER A 380 -30.41 -13.96 -1.79
C SER A 380 -30.71 -14.64 -3.13
N ASP A 381 -30.36 -15.93 -3.24
CA ASP A 381 -30.59 -16.75 -4.44
C ASP A 381 -31.97 -17.47 -4.44
N ASN A 382 -32.88 -17.08 -3.55
CA ASN A 382 -34.16 -17.75 -3.31
C ASN A 382 -35.35 -16.85 -3.66
N CYS A 383 -36.47 -17.43 -4.08
CA CYS A 383 -37.69 -16.70 -4.39
C CYS A 383 -38.23 -15.93 -3.16
N PRO A 384 -38.59 -14.64 -3.26
CA PRO A 384 -39.16 -13.87 -2.15
C PRO A 384 -40.47 -14.45 -1.58
N VAL A 385 -41.25 -15.15 -2.42
CA VAL A 385 -42.57 -15.68 -2.05
C VAL A 385 -42.47 -17.09 -1.48
N CYS A 386 -41.93 -18.04 -2.24
CA CYS A 386 -41.91 -19.45 -1.86
C CYS A 386 -40.55 -19.95 -1.34
N ARG A 387 -39.51 -19.10 -1.35
CA ARG A 387 -38.13 -19.45 -0.95
C ARG A 387 -37.48 -20.58 -1.76
N THR A 388 -38.12 -21.07 -2.82
CA THR A 388 -37.53 -22.00 -3.78
C THR A 388 -36.33 -21.36 -4.47
N LYS A 389 -35.29 -22.15 -4.71
CA LYS A 389 -34.07 -21.70 -5.37
C LYS A 389 -34.35 -21.29 -6.81
N ILE A 390 -33.76 -20.15 -7.23
CA ILE A 390 -33.94 -19.54 -8.56
C ILE A 390 -32.97 -20.13 -9.59
#